data_AF-A0A8X8XEX1-F1
#
_entry.id   AF-A0A8X8XEX1-F1
#
_cell.length_a   1.000
_cell.length_b   1.000
_cell.length_c   1.000
_cell.angle_alpha   90.00
_cell.angle_beta   90.00
_cell.angle_gamma   90.00
#
_symmetry.space_group_name_H-M   'P 1'
#
loop_
_entity.id
_entity.type
_entity.pdbx_description
1 polymer ?
#
loop_
_entity_poly.entity_id
_entity_poly.type
_entity_poly.pdbx_seq_one_letter_code
_entity_poly.pdbx_strand_id
1 'polypeptide(L)'
;MRREHGIRPSVEHYACIVDLLGRANRLKEEARIIADMRDEPGAMVWGSLLGLCMIHCNMELAERASRMLFELEPTNAGNYVLLAEIYAEAKMWDEVKRVKKVLEEKGLQKVPVRCWIEEKKRVYSNRSVDEVNPQIELVHALLVKLSEEMMEQGYVPETKSVLYELDTEEKQRVLLGHSEK
;
A
#
# COMPACT_ATOMS: atom_id res chain seq x y z
N MET A 1 -5.84 4.07 -28.60
CA MET A 1 -5.31 5.44 -28.39
C MET A 1 -4.57 6.01 -29.61
N ARG A 2 -3.35 5.56 -29.96
CA ARG A 2 -2.59 6.19 -31.07
C ARG A 2 -3.13 5.85 -32.47
N ARG A 3 -3.43 4.58 -32.75
CA ARG A 3 -3.88 4.13 -34.08
C ARG A 3 -5.33 4.50 -34.40
N GLU A 4 -6.23 4.38 -33.43
CA GLU A 4 -7.67 4.61 -33.63
C GLU A 4 -8.13 6.05 -33.35
N HIS A 5 -7.48 6.75 -32.42
CA HIS A 5 -7.92 8.09 -32.00
C HIS A 5 -6.87 9.18 -32.24
N GLY A 6 -5.68 8.83 -32.76
CA GLY A 6 -4.58 9.79 -32.95
C GLY A 6 -3.99 10.33 -31.65
N ILE A 7 -4.42 9.85 -30.49
CA ILE A 7 -4.00 10.35 -29.17
C ILE A 7 -2.66 9.71 -28.80
N ARG A 8 -1.66 10.55 -28.51
CA ARG A 8 -0.39 10.10 -27.93
C ARG A 8 -0.62 9.76 -26.45
N PRO A 9 -0.35 8.51 -26.01
CA PRO A 9 -0.44 8.17 -24.60
C PRO A 9 0.56 8.99 -23.79
N SER A 10 0.10 9.51 -22.65
CA SER A 10 0.93 10.15 -21.63
C SER A 10 1.46 9.12 -20.63
N VAL A 11 2.35 9.54 -19.73
CA VAL A 11 2.92 8.66 -18.68
C VAL A 11 1.82 8.12 -17.77
N GLU A 12 0.80 8.92 -17.47
CA GLU A 12 -0.36 8.53 -16.65
C GLU A 12 -1.17 7.42 -17.33
N HIS A 13 -1.35 7.50 -18.66
CA HIS A 13 -2.04 6.44 -19.40
C HIS A 13 -1.27 5.12 -19.35
N TYR A 14 0.06 5.16 -19.44
CA TYR A 14 0.90 3.96 -19.30
C TYR A 14 0.82 3.40 -17.89
N ALA A 15 0.92 4.24 -16.86
CA ALA A 15 0.80 3.80 -15.47
C ALA A 15 -0.54 3.10 -15.20
N CYS A 16 -1.65 3.66 -15.70
CA CYS A 16 -2.97 3.02 -15.58
C CYS A 16 -3.03 1.66 -16.29
N ILE A 17 -2.49 1.54 -17.50
CA ILE A 17 -2.50 0.26 -18.24
C ILE A 17 -1.62 -0.78 -17.54
N VAL A 18 -0.44 -0.37 -17.05
CA VAL A 18 0.47 -1.23 -16.29
C VAL A 18 -0.20 -1.73 -15.01
N ASP A 19 -0.81 -0.86 -14.22
CA ASP A 19 -1.57 -1.24 -13.00
C ASP A 19 -2.71 -2.23 -13.33
N LEU A 20 -3.50 -1.96 -14.38
CA LEU A 20 -4.59 -2.85 -14.80
C LEU A 20 -4.09 -4.24 -15.24
N LEU A 21 -3.05 -4.29 -16.08
CA LEU A 21 -2.48 -5.54 -16.58
C LEU A 21 -1.82 -6.33 -15.45
N GLY A 22 -1.12 -5.65 -14.56
CA GLY A 22 -0.52 -6.26 -13.39
C GLY A 22 -1.55 -6.85 -12.46
N ARG A 23 -2.62 -6.13 -12.12
CA ARG A 23 -3.71 -6.68 -11.29
C ARG A 23 -4.38 -7.90 -11.93
N ALA A 24 -4.43 -7.94 -13.27
CA ALA A 24 -4.91 -9.09 -14.03
C ALA A 24 -3.88 -10.23 -14.19
N ASN A 25 -2.71 -10.14 -13.56
CA ASN A 25 -1.58 -11.07 -13.69
C ASN A 25 -1.09 -11.28 -15.14
N ARG A 26 -1.18 -10.24 -15.98
CA ARG A 26 -0.75 -10.26 -17.39
C ARG A 26 0.65 -9.67 -17.55
N LEU A 27 1.61 -10.16 -16.75
CA LEU A 27 2.97 -9.62 -16.63
C LEU A 27 3.73 -9.54 -17.96
N LYS A 28 3.49 -10.48 -18.88
CA LYS A 28 4.11 -10.46 -20.22
C LYS A 28 3.66 -9.28 -21.07
N GLU A 29 2.41 -8.85 -20.91
CA GLU A 29 1.83 -7.76 -21.68
C GLU A 29 2.18 -6.41 -21.08
N GLU A 30 2.15 -6.34 -19.76
CA GLU A 30 2.70 -5.22 -18.99
C GLU A 30 4.16 -4.92 -19.41
N ALA A 31 5.03 -5.95 -19.43
CA ALA A 31 6.43 -5.79 -19.84
C ALA A 31 6.57 -5.26 -21.28
N ARG A 32 5.67 -5.67 -22.19
CA ARG A 32 5.63 -5.13 -23.57
C ARG A 32 5.21 -3.67 -23.59
N ILE A 33 4.22 -3.30 -22.79
CA ILE A 33 3.76 -1.90 -22.70
C ILE A 33 4.89 -0.99 -22.19
N ILE A 34 5.66 -1.44 -21.20
CA ILE A 34 6.83 -0.70 -20.69
C ILE A 34 7.93 -0.63 -21.74
N ALA A 35 8.21 -1.73 -22.46
CA ALA A 35 9.20 -1.74 -23.53
C ALA A 35 8.81 -0.85 -24.73
N ASP A 36 7.52 -0.67 -24.98
CA ASP A 36 6.98 0.19 -26.04
C ASP A 36 6.99 1.69 -25.64
N MET A 37 7.28 2.02 -24.39
CA MET A 37 7.45 3.41 -23.96
C MET A 37 8.66 4.02 -24.65
N ARG A 38 8.46 5.19 -25.27
CA ARG A 38 9.56 5.94 -25.90
C ARG A 38 10.43 6.68 -24.88
N ASP A 39 9.82 7.06 -23.77
CA ASP A 39 10.43 7.82 -22.69
C ASP A 39 10.67 6.85 -21.52
N GLU A 40 11.74 7.05 -20.75
CA GLU A 40 12.03 6.18 -19.60
C GLU A 40 10.86 6.17 -18.59
N PRO A 41 10.54 5.02 -17.97
CA PRO A 41 9.46 4.95 -17.00
C PRO A 41 9.72 5.89 -15.82
N GLY A 42 8.78 6.81 -15.58
CA GLY A 42 8.83 7.70 -14.42
C GLY A 42 8.38 7.02 -13.13
N ALA A 43 8.41 7.77 -12.03
CA ALA A 43 8.09 7.26 -10.69
C ALA A 43 6.69 6.62 -10.62
N MET A 44 5.70 7.17 -11.32
CA MET A 44 4.35 6.61 -11.34
C MET A 44 4.31 5.18 -11.89
N VAL A 45 5.07 4.89 -12.96
CA VAL A 45 5.12 3.55 -13.56
C VAL A 45 5.86 2.58 -12.64
N TRP A 46 7.00 2.99 -12.08
CA TRP A 46 7.73 2.17 -11.11
C TRP A 46 6.95 1.93 -9.82
N GLY A 47 6.16 2.91 -9.37
CA GLY A 47 5.26 2.79 -8.23
C GLY A 47 4.16 1.76 -8.49
N SER A 48 3.54 1.79 -9.67
CA SER A 48 2.60 0.75 -10.11
C SER A 48 3.27 -0.62 -10.11
N LEU A 49 4.45 -0.75 -10.72
CA LEU A 49 5.21 -2.01 -10.73
C LEU A 49 5.50 -2.56 -9.33
N LEU A 50 5.92 -1.69 -8.40
CA LEU A 50 6.21 -2.10 -7.04
C LEU A 50 4.94 -2.57 -6.32
N GLY A 51 3.82 -1.86 -6.47
CA GLY A 51 2.53 -2.26 -5.92
C GLY A 51 2.05 -3.62 -6.45
N LEU A 52 2.33 -3.94 -7.71
CA LEU A 52 2.02 -5.23 -8.31
C LEU A 52 2.88 -6.37 -7.75
N CYS A 53 4.13 -6.07 -7.38
CA CYS A 53 5.01 -7.06 -6.74
C CYS A 53 4.51 -7.47 -5.36
N MET A 54 3.76 -6.60 -4.66
CA MET A 54 3.06 -6.96 -3.42
C MET A 54 1.98 -8.02 -3.63
N ILE A 55 1.35 -8.05 -4.82
CA ILE A 55 0.28 -9.00 -5.15
C ILE A 55 0.84 -10.33 -5.65
N HIS A 56 1.86 -10.28 -6.53
CA HIS A 56 2.37 -11.46 -7.25
C HIS A 56 3.70 -12.00 -6.71
N CYS A 57 4.24 -11.40 -5.66
CA CYS A 57 5.48 -11.79 -4.97
C CYS A 57 6.71 -11.90 -5.90
N ASN A 58 6.84 -11.01 -6.89
CA ASN A 58 8.03 -10.96 -7.74
C ASN A 58 9.13 -10.11 -7.10
N MET A 59 10.03 -10.75 -6.35
CA MET A 59 11.08 -10.07 -5.59
C MET A 59 12.08 -9.31 -6.46
N GLU A 60 12.52 -9.90 -7.57
CA GLU A 60 13.51 -9.28 -8.45
C GLU A 60 12.97 -7.97 -9.06
N LEU A 61 11.70 -7.99 -9.48
CA LEU A 61 11.02 -6.81 -9.99
C LEU A 61 10.79 -5.77 -8.89
N ALA A 62 10.44 -6.19 -7.68
CA ALA A 62 10.27 -5.30 -6.53
C ALA A 62 11.56 -4.53 -6.24
N GLU A 63 12.70 -5.22 -6.12
CA GLU A 63 13.99 -4.59 -5.83
C GLU A 63 14.42 -3.62 -6.93
N ARG A 64 14.19 -4.01 -8.19
CA ARG A 64 14.48 -3.15 -9.35
C ARG A 64 13.60 -1.90 -9.31
N ALA A 65 12.29 -2.05 -9.11
CA ALA A 65 11.35 -0.93 -9.07
C ALA A 65 11.65 0.00 -7.90
N SER A 66 11.92 -0.54 -6.70
CA SER A 66 12.29 0.26 -5.54
C SER A 66 13.59 1.03 -5.74
N ARG A 67 14.62 0.44 -6.38
CA ARG A 67 15.86 1.16 -6.69
C ARG A 67 15.60 2.39 -7.56
N MET A 68 14.81 2.22 -8.62
CA MET A 68 14.42 3.33 -9.49
C MET A 68 13.60 4.38 -8.74
N LEU A 69 12.69 3.96 -7.86
CA LEU A 69 11.90 4.87 -7.02
C LEU A 69 12.74 5.63 -5.99
N PHE A 70 13.79 5.02 -5.45
CA PHE A 70 14.69 5.70 -4.52
C PHE A 70 15.56 6.75 -5.22
N GLU A 71 15.84 6.58 -6.51
CA GLU A 71 16.50 7.58 -7.34
C GLU A 71 15.56 8.71 -7.75
N LEU A 72 14.33 8.37 -8.18
CA LEU A 72 13.34 9.33 -8.68
C LEU A 72 12.62 10.10 -7.56
N GLU A 73 12.33 9.44 -6.45
CA GLU A 73 11.58 9.98 -5.31
C GLU A 73 12.26 9.64 -3.97
N PRO A 74 13.49 10.13 -3.74
CA PRO A 74 14.31 9.73 -2.59
C PRO A 74 13.70 10.03 -1.22
N THR A 75 12.76 10.99 -1.16
CA THR A 75 12.08 11.45 0.06
C THR A 75 10.68 10.86 0.23
N ASN A 76 10.20 10.06 -0.72
CA ASN A 76 8.89 9.43 -0.62
C ASN A 76 8.98 8.19 0.29
N ALA A 77 8.64 8.37 1.56
CA ALA A 77 8.62 7.31 2.56
C ALA A 77 7.72 6.12 2.16
N GLY A 78 6.68 6.36 1.36
CA GLY A 78 5.76 5.31 0.89
C GLY A 78 6.47 4.21 0.09
N ASN A 79 7.45 4.57 -0.74
CA ASN A 79 8.20 3.61 -1.56
C ASN A 79 9.04 2.65 -0.71
N TYR A 80 9.64 3.15 0.38
CA TYR A 80 10.40 2.34 1.31
C TYR A 80 9.48 1.44 2.15
N VAL A 81 8.37 1.99 2.64
CA VAL A 81 7.39 1.23 3.40
C VAL A 81 6.85 0.07 2.57
N LEU A 82 6.47 0.31 1.31
CA LEU A 82 5.98 -0.73 0.42
C LEU A 82 7.01 -1.83 0.16
N LEU A 83 8.30 -1.49 -0.02
CA LEU A 83 9.35 -2.50 -0.14
C LEU A 83 9.50 -3.33 1.16
N ALA A 84 9.44 -2.68 2.32
CA ALA A 84 9.49 -3.39 3.60
C ALA A 84 8.28 -4.32 3.79
N GLU A 85 7.09 -3.92 3.32
CA GLU A 85 5.89 -4.76 3.32
C GLU A 85 6.08 -5.99 2.41
N ILE A 86 6.63 -5.83 1.21
CA ILE A 86 6.96 -6.95 0.30
C ILE A 86 7.97 -7.91 0.93
N TYR A 87 9.03 -7.41 1.58
CA TYR A 87 9.97 -8.26 2.31
C TYR A 87 9.33 -8.97 3.50
N ALA A 88 8.41 -8.32 4.21
CA ALA A 88 7.70 -8.92 5.33
C ALA A 88 6.79 -10.08 4.88
N GLU A 89 6.08 -9.93 3.75
CA GLU A 89 5.29 -11.01 3.15
C GLU A 89 6.18 -12.21 2.77
N ALA A 90 7.38 -11.95 2.27
CA ALA A 90 8.40 -12.97 1.98
C ALA A 90 9.13 -13.49 3.24
N LYS A 91 8.79 -13.03 4.45
CA LYS A 91 9.44 -13.36 5.74
C LYS A 91 10.93 -13.02 5.80
N MET A 92 11.37 -12.05 5.00
CA MET A 92 12.75 -11.58 4.91
C MET A 92 13.02 -10.47 5.95
N TRP A 93 12.90 -10.81 7.23
CA TRP A 93 12.92 -9.84 8.34
C TRP A 93 14.21 -9.02 8.45
N ASP A 94 15.33 -9.57 8.02
CA ASP A 94 16.60 -8.83 8.02
C ASP A 94 16.61 -7.72 6.95
N GLU A 95 15.95 -7.93 5.81
CA GLU A 95 15.77 -6.87 4.81
C GLU A 95 14.76 -5.82 5.29
N VAL A 96 13.68 -6.23 5.98
CA VAL A 96 12.74 -5.29 6.63
C VAL A 96 13.49 -4.36 7.59
N LYS A 97 14.37 -4.91 8.44
CA LYS A 97 15.18 -4.11 9.37
C LYS A 97 16.11 -3.15 8.64
N ARG A 98 16.73 -3.57 7.53
CA ARG A 98 17.59 -2.70 6.71
C ARG A 98 16.82 -1.53 6.12
N VAL A 99 15.65 -1.77 5.53
CA VAL A 99 14.82 -0.72 4.94
C VAL A 99 14.33 0.26 6.02
N LYS A 100 13.91 -0.24 7.19
CA LYS A 100 13.52 0.61 8.34
C LYS A 100 14.67 1.48 8.83
N LYS A 101 15.89 0.91 8.93
CA LYS A 101 17.08 1.68 9.29
C LYS A 101 17.36 2.81 8.28
N VAL A 102 17.21 2.54 6.98
CA VAL A 102 17.36 3.58 5.94
C VAL A 102 16.31 4.68 6.07
N LEU A 103 15.05 4.33 6.37
CA LEU A 103 13.99 5.30 6.66
C LEU A 103 14.34 6.20 7.85
N GLU A 104 14.82 5.60 8.95
CA GLU A 104 15.24 6.31 10.16
C GLU A 104 16.44 7.23 9.90
N GLU A 105 17.49 6.74 9.23
CA GLU A 105 18.68 7.51 8.89
C GLU A 105 18.36 8.70 7.98
N LYS A 106 17.35 8.56 7.11
CA LYS A 106 16.87 9.65 6.24
C LYS A 106 15.83 10.55 6.93
N GLY A 107 15.40 10.23 8.15
CA GLY A 107 14.35 10.97 8.86
C GLY A 107 12.99 10.93 8.14
N LEU A 108 12.74 9.88 7.35
CA LEU A 108 11.52 9.75 6.55
C LEU A 108 10.44 9.04 7.35
N GLN A 109 9.24 9.60 7.34
CA GLN A 109 8.06 8.99 7.94
C GLN A 109 6.92 8.95 6.92
N LYS A 110 6.17 7.85 6.89
CA LYS A 110 4.95 7.76 6.07
C LYS A 110 3.98 8.83 6.58
N VAL A 111 3.53 9.68 5.67
CA VAL A 111 2.55 10.71 6.01
C VAL A 111 1.28 10.00 6.50
N PRO A 112 0.85 10.23 7.75
CA PRO A 112 -0.35 9.58 8.26
C PRO A 112 -1.57 10.06 7.46
N VAL A 113 -2.42 9.11 7.09
CA VAL A 113 -3.67 9.41 6.38
C VAL A 113 -4.65 9.99 7.40
N ARG A 114 -5.32 11.08 7.02
CA ARG A 114 -6.42 11.67 7.78
C ARG A 114 -7.71 11.47 7.02
N CYS A 115 -8.72 10.95 7.70
CA CYS A 115 -10.09 10.96 7.21
C CYS A 115 -10.95 11.85 8.10
N TRP A 116 -12.04 12.37 7.55
CA TRP A 116 -13.02 13.13 8.32
C TRP A 116 -14.43 12.88 7.80
N ILE A 117 -15.39 12.99 8.69
CA ILE A 117 -16.82 13.01 8.38
C ILE A 117 -17.43 14.31 8.89
N GLU A 118 -18.43 14.83 8.19
CA GLU A 118 -19.19 16.01 8.62
C GLU A 118 -20.64 15.61 8.92
N GLU A 119 -21.10 15.88 10.14
CA GLU A 119 -22.49 15.71 10.54
C GLU A 119 -23.00 17.02 11.18
N LYS A 120 -24.10 17.57 10.67
CA LYS A 120 -24.76 18.77 11.24
C LYS A 120 -23.77 19.92 11.53
N LYS A 121 -22.87 20.21 10.58
CA LYS A 121 -21.80 21.24 10.67
C LYS A 121 -20.71 20.96 11.72
N ARG A 122 -20.60 19.73 12.22
CA ARG A 122 -19.49 19.28 13.05
C ARG A 122 -18.61 18.34 12.24
N VAL A 123 -17.32 18.62 12.24
CA VAL A 123 -16.30 17.79 11.60
C VAL A 123 -15.70 16.87 12.65
N TYR A 124 -15.70 15.56 12.36
CA TYR A 124 -15.03 14.54 13.13
C TYR A 124 -13.85 14.05 12.31
N SER A 125 -12.63 14.33 12.74
CA SER A 125 -11.40 13.84 12.11
C SER A 125 -10.84 12.66 12.88
N ASN A 126 -10.37 11.66 12.14
CA ASN A 126 -9.54 10.59 12.68
C ASN A 126 -8.21 10.62 11.92
N ARG A 127 -7.11 10.53 12.65
CA ARG A 127 -5.79 10.25 12.11
C ARG A 127 -5.46 8.80 12.46
N SER A 128 -4.78 8.08 11.57
CA SER A 128 -4.33 6.70 11.82
C SER A 128 -3.49 6.53 13.09
N VAL A 129 -2.96 7.64 13.61
CA VAL A 129 -2.16 7.73 14.83
C VAL A 129 -2.48 9.10 15.47
N ASP A 130 -3.14 9.09 16.63
CA ASP A 130 -3.23 10.20 17.59
C ASP A 130 -4.05 11.47 17.23
N GLU A 131 -5.38 11.37 17.26
CA GLU A 131 -6.22 12.53 17.63
C GLU A 131 -7.20 12.13 18.76
N VAL A 132 -7.34 13.02 19.73
CA VAL A 132 -8.23 12.86 20.90
C VAL A 132 -9.68 12.99 20.43
N ASN A 133 -10.26 11.88 19.97
CA ASN A 133 -11.70 11.78 19.85
C ASN A 133 -12.25 11.49 21.28
N PRO A 134 -13.05 12.39 21.89
CA PRO A 134 -13.59 12.18 23.23
C PRO A 134 -14.45 10.91 23.37
N GLN A 135 -14.87 10.34 22.23
CA GLN A 135 -15.68 9.14 22.13
C GLN A 135 -14.87 7.95 21.57
N ILE A 136 -13.54 8.06 21.48
CA ILE A 136 -12.70 7.00 20.88
C ILE A 136 -12.91 5.65 21.58
N GLU A 137 -13.07 5.67 22.90
CA GLU A 137 -13.33 4.48 23.71
C GLU A 137 -14.68 3.84 23.34
N LEU A 138 -15.72 4.64 23.13
CA LEU A 138 -17.05 4.17 22.69
C LEU A 138 -16.99 3.59 21.28
N VAL A 139 -16.26 4.25 20.37
CA VAL A 139 -16.06 3.78 19.00
C VAL A 139 -15.29 2.46 18.99
N HIS A 140 -14.22 2.35 19.77
CA HIS A 140 -13.44 1.12 19.90
C HIS A 140 -14.28 -0.02 20.49
N ALA A 141 -15.06 0.25 21.55
CA ALA A 141 -15.96 -0.75 22.13
C ALA A 141 -17.00 -1.24 21.12
N LEU A 142 -17.58 -0.34 20.32
CA LEU A 142 -18.52 -0.70 19.26
C LEU A 142 -17.83 -1.53 18.15
N LEU A 143 -16.61 -1.18 17.75
CA LEU A 143 -15.83 -1.93 16.76
C LEU A 143 -15.54 -3.36 17.22
N VAL A 144 -15.18 -3.56 18.49
CA VAL A 144 -14.98 -4.88 19.08
C VAL A 144 -16.27 -5.69 19.01
N LYS A 145 -17.39 -5.12 19.50
CA LYS A 145 -18.70 -5.79 19.48
C LYS A 145 -19.13 -6.20 18.06
N LEU A 146 -19.00 -5.30 17.09
CA LEU A 146 -19.34 -5.60 15.69
C LEU A 146 -18.45 -6.69 15.10
N SER A 147 -17.16 -6.71 15.45
CA SER A 147 -16.26 -7.77 15.01
C SER A 147 -16.65 -9.14 15.58
N GLU A 148 -17.02 -9.20 16.85
CA GLU A 148 -17.52 -10.43 17.49
C GLU A 148 -18.78 -10.94 16.79
N GLU A 149 -19.78 -10.07 16.58
CA GLU A 149 -21.00 -10.41 15.86
C GLU A 149 -20.73 -10.90 14.43
N MET A 150 -19.81 -10.26 13.71
CA MET A 150 -19.41 -10.70 12.36
C MET A 150 -18.77 -12.10 12.39
N MET A 151 -17.90 -12.38 13.36
CA MET A 151 -17.27 -13.69 13.52
C MET A 151 -18.29 -14.78 13.86
N GLU A 152 -19.29 -14.48 14.70
CA GLU A 152 -20.41 -15.40 14.99
C GLU A 152 -21.23 -15.74 13.72
N GLN A 153 -21.33 -14.80 12.78
CA GLN A 153 -21.97 -15.01 11.47
C GLN A 153 -21.04 -15.69 10.43
N GLY A 154 -19.83 -16.08 10.84
CA GLY A 154 -18.88 -16.82 9.99
C GLY A 154 -17.83 -15.98 9.27
N TYR A 155 -17.69 -14.69 9.60
CA TYR A 155 -16.55 -13.89 9.14
C TYR A 155 -15.24 -14.43 9.73
N VAL A 156 -14.23 -14.61 8.88
CA VAL A 156 -12.88 -15.01 9.29
C VAL A 156 -11.93 -13.84 9.02
N PRO A 157 -11.32 -13.22 10.05
CA PRO A 157 -10.37 -12.14 9.85
C PRO A 157 -9.15 -12.59 9.04
N GLU A 158 -8.83 -11.86 7.97
CA GLU A 158 -7.63 -12.11 7.16
C GLU A 158 -6.38 -11.53 7.86
N THR A 159 -5.76 -12.33 8.74
CA THR A 159 -4.61 -11.89 9.54
C THR A 159 -3.30 -11.82 8.76
N LYS A 160 -3.26 -12.31 7.51
CA LYS A 160 -2.06 -12.25 6.67
C LYS A 160 -1.72 -10.82 6.27
N SER A 161 -2.71 -9.93 6.13
CA SER A 161 -2.47 -8.52 5.81
C SER A 161 -1.76 -7.75 6.93
N VAL A 162 -1.72 -8.29 8.15
CA VAL A 162 -0.93 -7.75 9.25
C VAL A 162 0.48 -8.34 9.20
N LEU A 163 1.39 -7.56 8.59
CA LEU A 163 2.77 -7.93 8.33
C LEU A 163 3.70 -7.82 9.55
N TYR A 164 3.15 -7.52 10.74
CA TYR A 164 3.89 -7.54 11.99
C TYR A 164 4.04 -8.96 12.54
N GLU A 165 5.17 -9.24 13.17
CA GLU A 165 5.43 -10.47 13.92
C GLU A 165 4.72 -10.39 15.28
N LEU A 166 3.41 -10.64 15.25
CA LEU A 166 2.49 -10.61 16.38
C LEU A 166 1.72 -11.92 16.45
N ASP A 167 1.12 -12.21 17.60
CA ASP A 167 0.22 -13.36 17.73
C ASP A 167 -1.09 -13.15 16.94
N THR A 168 -1.90 -14.20 16.80
CA THR A 168 -3.12 -14.13 15.97
C THR A 168 -4.15 -13.16 16.56
N GLU A 169 -4.24 -13.05 17.88
CA GLU A 169 -5.18 -12.18 18.58
C GLU A 169 -4.78 -10.71 18.42
N GLU A 170 -3.48 -10.42 18.56
CA GLU A 170 -2.90 -9.11 18.32
C GLU A 170 -3.05 -8.67 16.86
N LYS A 171 -2.85 -9.58 15.89
CA LYS A 171 -3.13 -9.29 14.47
C LYS A 171 -4.59 -8.94 14.25
N GLN A 172 -5.53 -9.67 14.85
CA GLN A 172 -6.95 -9.35 14.78
C GLN A 172 -7.26 -7.97 15.37
N ARG A 173 -6.64 -7.60 16.50
CA ARG A 173 -6.80 -6.26 17.09
C ARG A 173 -6.27 -5.16 16.18
N VAL A 174 -5.12 -5.37 15.53
CA VAL A 174 -4.58 -4.43 14.54
C VAL A 174 -5.53 -4.24 13.37
N LEU A 175 -6.15 -5.33 12.85
CA LEU A 175 -7.14 -5.27 11.77
C LEU A 175 -8.36 -4.40 12.12
N LEU A 176 -8.76 -4.31 13.40
CA LEU A 176 -9.90 -3.48 13.80
C LEU A 176 -9.65 -1.99 13.55
N GLY A 177 -8.39 -1.55 13.65
CA GLY A 177 -7.96 -0.17 13.42
C GLY A 177 -7.55 0.13 11.99
N HIS A 178 -7.45 -0.86 11.11
CA HIS A 178 -7.12 -0.64 9.70
C HIS A 178 -8.35 -0.15 8.93
N SER A 179 -8.17 0.94 8.16
CA SER A 179 -9.19 1.50 7.27
C SER A 179 -9.38 0.67 5.99
N GLU A 180 -8.43 -0.21 5.69
CA GLU A 180 -8.49 -1.17 4.61
C GLU A 180 -8.85 -2.53 5.25
N LYS A 181 -10.12 -2.92 5.15
CA LYS A 181 -10.64 -4.23 5.55
C LYS A 181 -11.08 -4.99 4.31
#